data_AF-A0A2B7ZVR6-F1
#
_entry.id   AF-A0A2B7ZVR6-F1
#
_cell.length_a   1.000
_cell.length_b   1.000
_cell.length_c   1.000
_cell.angle_alpha   90.00
_cell.angle_beta   90.00
_cell.angle_gamma   90.00
#
_symmetry.space_group_name_H-M   'P 1'
#
loop_
_entity.id
_entity.type
_entity.pdbx_description
1 polymer ?
#
loop_
_entity_poly.entity_id
_entity_poly.type
_entity_poly.pdbx_seq_one_letter_code
_entity_poly.pdbx_strand_id
1 'polypeptide(L)'
;MKLKFKTQAYQTAAVQAVLDCFKGQAPASTQDARYRIDPGRVRTGETIFSQEGMLGGFKNADITLTDNDLLNNIIQVQRRQNL
;
A
#
# COMPACT_ATOMS: atom_id res chain seq x y z
N MET A 1 15.61 20.08 -16.88
CA MET A 1 15.40 20.70 -15.56
C MET A 1 16.25 19.96 -14.52
N LYS A 2 17.14 20.62 -13.78
CA LYS A 2 17.92 19.98 -12.68
C LYS A 2 17.21 20.24 -11.36
N LEU A 3 16.46 19.26 -10.86
CA LEU A 3 15.90 19.30 -9.51
C LEU A 3 17.04 19.13 -8.51
N LYS A 4 17.22 20.11 -7.61
CA LYS A 4 18.13 19.98 -6.47
C LYS A 4 17.30 19.56 -5.25
N PHE A 5 17.38 18.29 -4.89
CA PHE A 5 16.76 17.80 -3.66
C PHE A 5 17.67 18.14 -2.48
N LYS A 6 17.16 18.93 -1.53
CA LYS A 6 17.81 19.19 -0.24
C LYS A 6 17.05 18.42 0.83
N THR A 7 17.73 17.51 1.51
CA THR A 7 17.18 16.83 2.68
C THR A 7 17.13 17.81 3.85
N GLN A 8 15.95 18.02 4.43
CA GLN A 8 15.77 18.88 5.60
C GLN A 8 15.34 18.00 6.78
N ALA A 9 15.93 18.21 7.96
CA ALA A 9 15.73 17.32 9.11
C ALA A 9 14.24 17.17 9.50
N TYR A 10 13.47 18.26 9.44
CA TYR A 10 12.04 18.23 9.73
C TYR A 10 11.24 17.42 8.69
N GLN A 11 11.67 17.39 7.43
CA GLN A 11 11.04 16.56 6.39
C GLN A 11 11.29 15.08 6.65
N THR A 12 12.53 14.72 7.01
CA THR A 12 12.88 13.35 7.40
C THR A 12 12.11 12.92 8.65
N ALA A 13 12.00 13.79 9.65
CA ALA A 13 11.23 13.51 10.87
C ALA A 13 9.74 13.27 10.59
N ALA A 14 9.14 14.06 9.70
CA ALA A 14 7.75 13.86 9.27
C ALA A 14 7.57 12.52 8.55
N VAL A 15 8.47 12.16 7.63
CA VAL A 15 8.43 10.85 6.94
C VAL A 15 8.58 9.71 7.94
N GLN A 16 9.53 9.82 8.87
CA GLN A 16 9.73 8.78 9.89
C GLN A 16 8.51 8.61 10.79
N ALA A 17 7.85 9.70 11.19
CA ALA A 17 6.64 9.63 12.00
C ALA A 17 5.52 8.85 11.29
N VAL A 18 5.34 9.06 9.99
CA VAL A 18 4.35 8.31 9.19
C VAL A 18 4.73 6.84 9.09
N LEU A 19 6.01 6.52 8.81
CA LEU A 19 6.49 5.13 8.74
C LEU A 19 6.29 4.39 10.06
N ASP A 20 6.57 5.04 11.19
CA ASP A 20 6.46 4.44 12.51
C ASP A 20 5.00 4.10 12.88
N CYS A 21 4.00 4.80 12.34
CA CYS A 21 2.60 4.43 12.50
C CYS A 21 2.27 3.05 11.90
N PHE A 22 2.97 2.66 10.83
CA PHE A 22 2.77 1.37 10.14
C PHE A 22 3.82 0.32 10.53
N LYS A 23 4.52 0.52 11.64
CA LYS A 23 5.51 -0.45 12.15
C LYS A 23 4.86 -1.82 12.34
N GLY A 24 5.47 -2.86 11.77
CA GLY A 24 4.97 -4.24 11.82
C GLY A 24 4.13 -4.65 10.60
N GLN A 25 3.80 -3.72 9.69
CA GLN A 25 3.17 -4.06 8.41
C GLN A 25 4.10 -4.96 7.59
N ALA A 26 3.60 -6.13 7.18
CA ALA A 26 4.36 -7.04 6.32
C ALA A 26 4.55 -6.43 4.92
N PRO A 27 5.71 -6.67 4.27
CA PRO A 27 5.90 -6.31 2.87
C PRO A 27 4.83 -6.97 1.99
N ALA A 28 4.26 -6.19 1.06
CA ALA A 28 3.29 -6.70 0.11
C ALA A 28 3.89 -7.81 -0.76
N SER A 29 3.18 -8.94 -0.88
CA SER A 29 3.50 -9.95 -1.87
C SER A 29 2.83 -9.65 -3.22
N THR A 30 3.29 -10.31 -4.28
CA THR A 30 2.65 -10.24 -5.60
C THR A 30 1.23 -10.79 -5.61
N GLN A 31 0.84 -11.60 -4.62
CA GLN A 31 -0.54 -12.09 -4.48
C GLN A 31 -1.43 -11.01 -3.84
N ASP A 32 -0.92 -10.27 -2.87
CA ASP A 32 -1.67 -9.21 -2.18
C ASP A 32 -1.96 -8.01 -3.10
N ALA A 33 -1.12 -7.81 -4.12
CA ALA A 33 -1.22 -6.73 -5.08
C ALA A 33 -2.13 -7.05 -6.29
N ARG A 34 -3.03 -8.04 -6.20
CA ARG A 34 -3.91 -8.46 -7.30
C ARG A 34 -5.39 -8.36 -6.93
N TYR A 35 -6.22 -8.02 -7.92
CA TYR A 35 -7.67 -8.11 -7.84
C TYR A 35 -8.24 -8.83 -9.07
N ARG A 36 -9.45 -9.37 -8.93
CA ARG A 36 -10.13 -10.06 -10.02
C ARG A 36 -10.89 -9.06 -10.87
N ILE A 37 -10.56 -8.99 -12.16
CA ILE A 37 -11.29 -8.19 -13.13
C ILE A 37 -12.57 -8.95 -13.53
N ASP A 38 -13.71 -8.26 -13.56
CA ASP A 38 -14.94 -8.81 -14.13
C ASP A 38 -14.87 -8.68 -15.67
N PRO A 39 -14.87 -9.80 -16.43
CA PRO A 39 -14.77 -9.76 -17.88
C PRO A 39 -16.07 -9.29 -18.58
N GLY A 40 -17.17 -9.10 -17.84
CA GLY A 40 -18.46 -8.71 -18.42
C GLY A 40 -19.08 -9.81 -19.30
N ARG A 41 -19.95 -9.42 -20.24
CA ARG A 41 -20.70 -10.35 -21.10
C ARG A 41 -19.88 -10.66 -22.38
N VAL A 42 -19.23 -11.82 -22.41
CA VAL A 42 -18.42 -12.26 -23.56
C VAL A 42 -19.34 -12.75 -24.70
N ARG A 43 -19.17 -12.23 -25.93
CA ARG A 43 -19.93 -12.70 -27.10
C ARG A 43 -19.30 -13.98 -27.65
N THR A 44 -20.11 -14.91 -28.15
CA THR A 44 -19.64 -16.19 -28.71
C THR A 44 -18.68 -15.92 -29.87
N GLY A 45 -17.40 -16.28 -29.69
CA GLY A 45 -16.34 -16.06 -30.69
C GLY A 45 -15.29 -15.01 -30.30
N GLU A 46 -15.51 -14.22 -29.25
CA GLU A 46 -14.48 -13.32 -28.71
C GLU A 46 -13.69 -14.03 -27.60
N THR A 47 -12.41 -14.34 -27.85
CA THR A 47 -11.47 -14.73 -26.79
C THR A 47 -11.09 -13.51 -25.96
N ILE A 48 -12.00 -13.07 -25.10
CA ILE A 48 -11.72 -12.05 -24.09
C ILE A 48 -10.97 -12.76 -22.96
N PHE A 49 -9.64 -12.84 -23.11
CA PHE A 49 -8.68 -13.11 -22.03
C PHE A 49 -8.88 -14.44 -21.26
N SER A 50 -9.05 -15.55 -21.96
CA SER A 50 -9.18 -16.90 -21.38
C SER A 50 -7.87 -17.52 -20.86
N GLN A 51 -6.89 -16.70 -20.47
CA GLN A 51 -5.65 -17.18 -19.84
C GLN A 51 -5.61 -16.63 -18.43
N GLU A 52 -5.56 -17.51 -17.43
CA GLU A 52 -5.62 -17.20 -15.99
C GLU A 52 -4.56 -16.17 -15.51
N GLY A 53 -3.58 -15.82 -16.35
CA GLY A 53 -2.61 -14.75 -16.13
C GLY A 53 -3.00 -13.34 -16.63
N MET A 54 -4.05 -13.18 -17.45
CA MET A 54 -4.46 -11.90 -18.06
C MET A 54 -5.72 -11.27 -17.45
N LEU A 55 -6.44 -11.99 -16.57
CA LEU A 55 -7.64 -11.51 -15.85
C LEU A 55 -7.32 -10.92 -14.46
N GLY A 56 -6.05 -10.99 -14.04
CA GLY A 56 -5.58 -10.42 -12.78
C GLY A 56 -5.26 -8.93 -12.95
N GLY A 57 -6.10 -8.07 -12.38
CA GLY A 57 -5.79 -6.65 -12.25
C GLY A 57 -4.80 -6.41 -11.12
N PHE A 58 -4.07 -5.30 -11.17
CA PHE A 58 -3.16 -4.89 -10.09
C PHE A 58 -3.86 -3.91 -9.17
N LYS A 59 -3.81 -4.16 -7.85
CA LYS A 59 -4.22 -3.22 -6.81
C LYS A 59 -3.08 -3.02 -5.82
N ASN A 60 -3.18 -1.99 -4.98
CA ASN A 60 -2.32 -1.91 -3.81
C ASN A 60 -2.69 -3.05 -2.85
N ALA A 61 -1.69 -3.60 -2.17
CA ALA A 61 -1.92 -4.53 -1.08
C ALA A 61 -2.68 -3.83 0.06
N ASP A 62 -3.55 -4.58 0.72
CA ASP A 62 -4.29 -4.08 1.88
C ASP A 62 -3.34 -3.92 3.08
N ILE A 63 -3.69 -3.03 4.01
CA ILE A 63 -3.01 -2.92 5.30
C ILE A 63 -3.41 -4.15 6.12
N THR A 64 -2.42 -4.87 6.64
CA THR A 64 -2.62 -6.14 7.37
C THR A 64 -2.53 -5.98 8.87
N LEU A 65 -2.04 -4.82 9.35
CA LEU A 65 -2.12 -4.44 10.75
C LEU A 65 -3.57 -4.41 11.22
N THR A 66 -3.80 -4.90 12.44
CA THR A 66 -5.11 -4.73 13.09
C THR A 66 -5.30 -3.26 13.49
N ASP A 67 -6.55 -2.83 13.62
CA ASP A 67 -6.87 -1.47 14.08
C ASP A 67 -6.23 -1.15 15.44
N ASN A 68 -6.13 -2.14 16.32
CA ASN A 68 -5.47 -2.00 17.63
C ASN A 68 -3.95 -1.80 17.50
N ASP A 69 -3.29 -2.53 16.60
CA ASP A 69 -1.85 -2.37 16.37
C ASP A 69 -1.55 -0.99 15.76
N LEU A 70 -2.37 -0.57 14.80
CA LEU A 70 -2.27 0.75 14.18
C LEU A 70 -2.48 1.86 15.23
N LEU A 71 -3.51 1.75 16.07
CA LEU A 71 -3.79 2.70 17.15
C LEU A 71 -2.62 2.77 18.15
N ASN A 72 -2.10 1.62 18.56
CA ASN A 72 -0.96 1.56 19.48
C ASN A 72 0.28 2.25 18.88
N ASN A 73 0.58 2.01 17.61
CA ASN A 73 1.69 2.67 16.93
C ASN A 73 1.50 4.19 16.88
N ILE A 74 0.29 4.67 16.56
CA ILE A 74 -0.03 6.10 16.52
C ILE A 74 0.20 6.73 17.91
N ILE A 75 -0.31 6.11 18.97
CA ILE A 75 -0.14 6.60 20.36
C ILE A 75 1.35 6.69 20.72
N GLN A 76 2.17 5.71 20.31
CA GLN A 76 3.61 5.75 20.57
C GLN A 76 4.31 6.90 19.81
N VAL A 77 3.92 7.13 18.55
CA VAL A 77 4.45 8.26 17.76
C VAL A 77 4.08 9.60 18.40
N GLN A 78 2.83 9.77 18.84
CA GLN A 78 2.36 10.98 19.52
C GLN A 78 3.12 11.24 20.82
N ARG A 79 3.24 10.22 21.68
CA ARG A 79 3.99 10.31 22.95
C ARG A 79 5.44 10.73 22.73
N ARG A 80 6.13 10.19 21.72
CA ARG A 80 7.51 10.57 21.38
C ARG A 80 7.62 12.05 20.96
N GLN A 81 6.55 12.61 20.41
CA GLN A 81 6.48 14.02 20.00
C GLN A 81 5.88 14.93 21.08
N ASN A 82 5.55 14.40 22.26
CA ASN A 82 4.85 15.10 23.33
C ASN A 82 3.50 15.69 22.89
N LEU A 83 2.74 14.92 22.10
CA LEU A 83 1.38 15.23 21.66
C LEU A 83 0.34 14.43 22.47
#